data_AF-A0A9D8MVK2-F1
#
_entry.id   AF-A0A9D8MVK2-F1
#
_cell.length_a   1.000
_cell.length_b   1.000
_cell.length_c   1.000
_cell.angle_alpha   90.00
_cell.angle_beta   90.00
_cell.angle_gamma   90.00
#
_symmetry.space_group_name_H-M   'P 1'
#
loop_
_entity.id
_entity.type
_entity.pdbx_description
1 polymer ?
#
loop_
_entity_poly.entity_id
_entity_poly.type
_entity_poly.pdbx_seq_one_letter_code
_entity_poly.pdbx_strand_id
1 'polypeptide(L)'
;MFTTSDFLDLQHCAHPDLFADCAYVWDALKKLKSYFKSHSFGHSGSFTRVGNPYIDSNVIIGDDTLIEDGAMILGPAIIGSHCHIRHGAYIRDHVLIGNGCVIGNACEVKHSILLDGCEIPHFNYVGDSILGIKAHLGAGVKISNAKLDQKSICVKAQGREIETGLKKFGAIIGDYAQIGCNAVLNPGSLIGRSCRIYPCVSWRGFLPPEKIAKENQIIDLL
;
A
#
# COMPACT_ATOMS: atom_id res chain seq x y z
N MET A 1 3.65 -21.10 -4.12
CA MET A 1 4.56 -20.14 -3.45
C MET A 1 3.79 -18.81 -3.37
N PHE A 2 4.31 -17.74 -2.78
CA PHE A 2 3.64 -16.42 -2.77
C PHE A 2 4.52 -15.44 -3.54
N THR A 3 4.71 -15.71 -4.83
CA THR A 3 5.59 -14.96 -5.72
C THR A 3 4.93 -13.66 -6.14
N THR A 4 5.70 -12.77 -6.76
CA THR A 4 5.18 -11.51 -7.28
C THR A 4 4.02 -11.70 -8.26
N SER A 5 4.15 -12.64 -9.21
CA SER A 5 3.13 -12.88 -10.25
C SER A 5 1.80 -13.39 -9.68
N ASP A 6 1.82 -14.03 -8.50
CA ASP A 6 0.61 -14.52 -7.83
C ASP A 6 -0.33 -13.37 -7.41
N PHE A 7 0.21 -12.15 -7.24
CA PHE A 7 -0.52 -10.99 -6.74
C PHE A 7 -0.54 -9.80 -7.70
N LEU A 8 0.56 -9.57 -8.43
CA LEU A 8 0.84 -8.31 -9.12
C LEU A 8 1.16 -8.55 -10.60
N ASP A 9 0.58 -7.73 -11.46
CA ASP A 9 1.00 -7.56 -12.85
C ASP A 9 1.97 -6.38 -12.93
N LEU A 10 3.15 -6.65 -13.47
CA LEU A 10 4.24 -5.67 -13.56
C LEU A 10 4.48 -5.19 -14.99
N GLN A 11 3.70 -5.62 -15.99
CA GLN A 11 3.95 -5.32 -17.40
C GLN A 11 4.11 -3.81 -17.68
N HIS A 12 3.36 -2.98 -16.94
CA HIS A 12 3.36 -1.52 -17.05
C HIS A 12 3.92 -0.81 -15.81
N CYS A 13 4.51 -1.56 -14.87
CA CYS A 13 5.12 -0.97 -13.69
C CYS A 13 6.37 -0.19 -14.12
N ALA A 14 6.51 1.07 -13.68
CA ALA A 14 7.72 1.86 -13.93
C ALA A 14 8.95 1.37 -13.12
N HIS A 15 8.73 0.53 -12.10
CA HIS A 15 9.76 0.07 -11.17
C HIS A 15 9.78 -1.47 -11.05
N PRO A 16 9.82 -2.24 -12.16
CA PRO A 16 9.71 -3.70 -12.10
C PRO A 16 10.94 -4.34 -11.44
N ASP A 17 12.11 -3.70 -11.55
CA ASP A 17 13.39 -4.17 -10.98
C ASP A 17 13.36 -4.30 -9.46
N LEU A 18 12.47 -3.55 -8.79
CA LEU A 18 12.26 -3.68 -7.35
C LEU A 18 11.80 -5.10 -6.98
N PHE A 19 11.06 -5.76 -7.87
CA PHE A 19 10.53 -7.11 -7.69
C PHE A 19 11.40 -8.21 -8.32
N ALA A 20 12.47 -7.85 -9.03
CA ALA A 20 13.43 -8.83 -9.54
C ALA A 20 14.05 -9.65 -8.40
N ASP A 21 14.30 -10.94 -8.65
CA ASP A 21 14.93 -11.89 -7.72
C ASP A 21 14.25 -12.01 -6.34
N CYS A 22 12.95 -11.69 -6.27
CA CYS A 22 12.14 -11.86 -5.05
C CYS A 22 11.58 -13.29 -4.98
N ALA A 23 11.93 -14.04 -3.95
CA ALA A 23 11.35 -15.37 -3.71
C ALA A 23 9.89 -15.27 -3.27
N TYR A 24 9.59 -14.25 -2.47
CA TYR A 24 8.25 -13.86 -2.07
C TYR A 24 7.97 -12.41 -2.45
N VAL A 25 6.72 -12.10 -2.77
CA VAL A 25 6.30 -10.74 -3.16
C VAL A 25 6.69 -9.66 -2.14
N TRP A 26 6.70 -9.98 -0.84
CA TRP A 26 7.10 -9.04 0.22
C TRP A 26 8.62 -8.80 0.30
N ASP A 27 9.45 -9.57 -0.40
CA ASP A 27 10.89 -9.32 -0.46
C ASP A 27 11.21 -7.96 -1.12
N ALA A 28 10.32 -7.46 -1.97
CA ALA A 28 10.40 -6.10 -2.51
C ALA A 28 10.46 -5.03 -1.40
N LEU A 29 9.75 -5.21 -0.28
CA LEU A 29 9.81 -4.30 0.87
C LEU A 29 11.19 -4.30 1.53
N LYS A 30 11.89 -5.43 1.53
CA LYS A 30 13.26 -5.52 2.09
C LYS A 30 14.25 -4.73 1.24
N LYS A 31 14.04 -4.72 -0.07
CA LYS A 31 14.87 -4.02 -1.06
C LYS A 31 14.59 -2.52 -1.14
N LEU A 32 13.44 -2.06 -0.63
CA LEU A 32 12.95 -0.70 -0.82
C LEU A 32 13.98 0.36 -0.41
N LYS A 33 14.56 0.24 0.78
CA LYS A 33 15.59 1.20 1.26
C LYS A 33 16.81 1.28 0.36
N SER A 34 17.35 0.15 -0.06
CA SER A 34 18.48 0.12 -1.02
C SER A 34 18.08 0.64 -2.40
N TYR A 35 16.85 0.37 -2.82
CA TYR A 35 16.31 0.87 -4.08
C TYR A 35 16.24 2.40 -4.07
N PHE A 36 15.67 3.02 -3.05
CA PHE A 36 15.66 4.48 -2.95
C PHE A 36 17.07 5.08 -2.92
N LYS A 37 18.06 4.44 -2.28
CA LYS A 37 19.46 4.91 -2.28
C LYS A 37 20.11 4.94 -3.67
N SER A 38 19.63 4.14 -4.62
CA SER A 38 20.16 4.14 -5.99
C SER A 38 19.51 5.19 -6.89
N HIS A 39 18.56 5.97 -6.38
CA HIS A 39 17.86 7.01 -7.14
C HIS A 39 18.42 8.39 -6.80
N SER A 40 18.46 9.26 -7.81
CA SER A 40 18.73 10.68 -7.61
C SER A 40 17.40 11.40 -7.38
N PHE A 41 17.27 12.08 -6.25
CA PHE A 41 16.03 12.78 -5.90
C PHE A 41 16.05 14.25 -6.33
N GLY A 42 14.85 14.75 -6.62
CA GLY A 42 14.58 16.13 -6.96
C GLY A 42 13.18 16.24 -7.54
N HIS A 43 12.61 17.44 -7.48
CA HIS A 43 11.29 17.72 -8.06
C HIS A 43 11.45 17.77 -9.58
N SER A 44 11.15 16.67 -10.27
CA SER A 44 11.49 16.50 -11.69
C SER A 44 10.33 16.71 -12.68
N GLY A 45 9.08 16.59 -12.25
CA GLY A 45 7.89 16.75 -13.11
C GLY A 45 7.19 18.09 -12.98
N SER A 46 6.29 18.38 -13.93
CA SER A 46 5.35 19.51 -13.89
C SER A 46 4.09 19.11 -13.11
N PHE A 47 4.01 19.49 -11.83
CA PHE A 47 2.89 19.18 -10.95
C PHE A 47 2.22 20.44 -10.40
N THR A 48 0.95 20.31 -10.03
CA THR A 48 0.14 21.42 -9.51
C THR A 48 0.04 21.34 -7.99
N ARG A 49 0.18 22.50 -7.34
CA ARG A 49 -0.07 22.66 -5.90
C ARG A 49 -1.29 23.54 -5.70
N VAL A 50 -2.19 23.13 -4.83
CA VAL A 50 -3.31 23.95 -4.35
C VAL A 50 -3.07 24.22 -2.87
N GLY A 51 -2.82 25.47 -2.51
CA GLY A 51 -2.42 25.82 -1.13
C GLY A 51 -0.93 25.59 -0.86
N ASN A 52 -0.58 25.24 0.38
CA ASN A 52 0.78 25.17 0.89
C ASN A 52 1.13 23.76 1.43
N PRO A 53 1.20 22.72 0.58
CA PRO A 53 1.71 21.42 1.02
C PRO A 53 3.21 21.51 1.37
N TYR A 54 3.63 20.72 2.36
CA TYR A 54 5.04 20.49 2.63
C TYR A 54 5.54 19.34 1.77
N ILE A 55 6.56 19.59 0.94
CA ILE A 55 7.19 18.60 0.08
C ILE A 55 8.69 18.66 0.32
N ASP A 56 9.25 17.57 0.85
CA ASP A 56 10.69 17.45 1.06
C ASP A 56 11.45 17.52 -0.29
N SER A 57 12.69 17.97 -0.22
CA SER A 57 13.67 17.97 -1.31
C SER A 57 13.91 16.59 -1.91
N ASN A 58 13.82 15.54 -1.10
CA ASN A 58 14.07 14.16 -1.51
C ASN A 58 12.81 13.46 -2.07
N VAL A 59 12.04 14.15 -2.89
CA VAL A 59 10.79 13.60 -3.46
C VAL A 59 10.82 13.73 -4.98
N ILE A 60 10.50 12.65 -5.69
CA ILE A 60 10.24 12.68 -7.13
C ILE A 60 8.73 12.73 -7.33
N ILE A 61 8.28 13.64 -8.19
CA ILE A 61 6.85 13.81 -8.52
C ILE A 61 6.74 13.81 -10.05
N GLY A 62 5.90 12.92 -10.57
CA GLY A 62 5.58 12.82 -11.98
C GLY A 62 4.64 13.92 -12.45
N ASP A 63 4.56 14.07 -13.78
CA ASP A 63 3.77 15.11 -14.43
C ASP A 63 2.28 15.01 -14.11
N ASP A 64 1.60 16.16 -14.14
CA ASP A 64 0.16 16.29 -13.98
C ASP A 64 -0.38 15.74 -12.66
N THR A 65 0.49 15.57 -11.66
CA THR A 65 0.09 15.26 -10.29
C THR A 65 -0.45 16.51 -9.60
N LEU A 66 -1.55 16.36 -8.87
CA LEU A 66 -2.17 17.41 -8.05
C LEU A 66 -1.90 17.14 -6.56
N ILE A 67 -1.36 18.14 -5.87
CA ILE A 67 -1.09 18.09 -4.43
C ILE A 67 -1.85 19.22 -3.74
N GLU A 68 -2.78 18.85 -2.86
CA GLU A 68 -3.63 19.77 -2.11
C GLU A 68 -2.99 20.28 -0.81
N ASP A 69 -3.62 21.30 -0.24
CA ASP A 69 -3.15 22.02 0.94
C ASP A 69 -2.95 21.10 2.14
N GLY A 70 -1.96 21.39 2.98
CA GLY A 70 -1.70 20.64 4.20
C GLY A 70 -1.22 19.20 4.00
N ALA A 71 -1.05 18.71 2.77
CA ALA A 71 -0.34 17.46 2.54
C ALA A 71 1.12 17.59 3.00
N MET A 72 1.64 16.56 3.68
CA MET A 72 3.02 16.49 4.14
C MET A 72 3.69 15.27 3.52
N ILE A 73 4.70 15.52 2.69
CA ILE A 73 5.42 14.49 1.94
C ILE A 73 6.88 14.52 2.38
N LEU A 74 7.29 13.51 3.15
CA LEU A 74 8.65 13.35 3.66
C LEU A 74 9.41 12.35 2.78
N GLY A 75 10.58 12.76 2.30
CA GLY A 75 11.42 11.92 1.46
C GLY A 75 12.20 10.86 2.27
N PRO A 76 12.82 9.88 1.59
CA PRO A 76 12.78 9.67 0.15
C PRO A 76 11.43 9.11 -0.31
N ALA A 77 10.80 9.70 -1.33
CA ALA A 77 9.53 9.25 -1.88
C ALA A 77 9.47 9.44 -3.40
N ILE A 78 8.73 8.56 -4.09
CA ILE A 78 8.49 8.64 -5.53
C ILE A 78 6.97 8.61 -5.74
N ILE A 79 6.46 9.60 -6.46
CA ILE A 79 5.05 9.73 -6.83
C ILE A 79 4.99 9.82 -8.35
N GLY A 80 4.25 8.91 -8.98
CA GLY A 80 4.07 8.85 -10.43
C GLY A 80 3.26 10.02 -10.98
N SER A 81 2.95 9.95 -12.27
CA SER A 81 2.18 10.97 -12.97
C SER A 81 0.68 10.85 -12.70
N HIS A 82 -0.06 11.93 -12.91
CA HIS A 82 -1.53 11.98 -12.78
C HIS A 82 -2.07 11.56 -11.40
N CYS A 83 -1.27 11.67 -10.34
CA CYS A 83 -1.72 11.35 -9.00
C CYS A 83 -2.55 12.48 -8.39
N HIS A 84 -3.40 12.15 -7.42
CA HIS A 84 -4.11 13.13 -6.60
C HIS A 84 -3.77 12.91 -5.12
N ILE A 85 -2.93 13.79 -4.57
CA ILE A 85 -2.55 13.80 -3.17
C ILE A 85 -3.41 14.85 -2.46
N ARG A 86 -4.41 14.38 -1.72
CA ARG A 86 -5.46 15.22 -1.15
C ARG A 86 -5.07 15.83 0.19
N HIS A 87 -5.91 16.78 0.63
CA HIS A 87 -5.71 17.57 1.83
C HIS A 87 -5.34 16.73 3.06
N GLY A 88 -4.24 17.08 3.73
CA GLY A 88 -3.79 16.43 4.96
C GLY A 88 -3.23 15.01 4.78
N ALA A 89 -3.00 14.55 3.55
CA ALA A 89 -2.28 13.30 3.32
C ALA A 89 -0.86 13.38 3.93
N TYR A 90 -0.46 12.34 4.65
CA TYR A 90 0.86 12.22 5.26
C TYR A 90 1.64 11.07 4.62
N ILE A 91 2.49 11.42 3.66
CA ILE A 91 3.38 10.47 2.98
C ILE A 91 4.73 10.51 3.68
N ARG A 92 5.21 9.34 4.12
CA ARG A 92 6.46 9.17 4.84
C ARG A 92 7.55 8.60 3.95
N ASP A 93 8.71 8.37 4.57
CA ASP A 93 9.89 7.83 3.95
C ASP A 93 9.65 6.47 3.27
N HIS A 94 10.35 6.27 2.16
CA HIS A 94 10.39 5.05 1.35
C HIS A 94 9.01 4.66 0.81
N VAL A 95 8.24 5.63 0.33
CA VAL A 95 6.94 5.38 -0.31
C VAL A 95 7.08 5.51 -1.83
N LEU A 96 6.68 4.46 -2.53
CA LEU A 96 6.58 4.41 -3.98
C LEU A 96 5.10 4.41 -4.37
N ILE A 97 4.65 5.42 -5.11
CA ILE A 97 3.28 5.54 -5.61
C ILE A 97 3.36 5.57 -7.15
N GLY A 98 2.67 4.63 -7.79
CA GLY A 98 2.55 4.53 -9.25
C GLY A 98 1.66 5.62 -9.84
N ASN A 99 1.38 5.52 -11.13
CA ASN A 99 0.63 6.55 -11.84
C ASN A 99 -0.87 6.51 -11.49
N GLY A 100 -1.54 7.66 -11.58
CA GLY A 100 -3.01 7.73 -11.45
C GLY A 100 -3.54 7.35 -10.07
N CYS A 101 -2.70 7.37 -9.03
CA CYS A 101 -3.12 6.99 -7.69
C CYS A 101 -3.83 8.14 -6.96
N VAL A 102 -4.77 7.79 -6.07
CA VAL A 102 -5.41 8.73 -5.15
C VAL A 102 -4.96 8.46 -3.73
N ILE A 103 -4.22 9.41 -3.15
CA ILE A 103 -3.88 9.42 -1.73
C ILE A 103 -4.78 10.43 -1.05
N GLY A 104 -5.72 9.91 -0.28
CA GLY A 104 -6.88 10.64 0.17
C GLY A 104 -6.70 11.53 1.40
N ASN A 105 -7.81 12.14 1.81
CA ASN A 105 -7.82 13.04 2.96
C ASN A 105 -7.36 12.30 4.23
N ALA A 106 -6.41 12.90 4.94
CA ALA A 106 -5.85 12.40 6.20
C ALA A 106 -5.42 10.92 6.13
N CYS A 107 -4.92 10.48 4.97
CA CYS A 107 -4.32 9.17 4.81
C CYS A 107 -2.83 9.21 5.18
N GLU A 108 -2.35 8.21 5.90
CA GLU A 108 -0.91 8.05 6.18
C GLU A 108 -0.36 6.85 5.42
N VAL A 109 0.73 7.06 4.68
CA VAL A 109 1.45 6.02 3.92
C VAL A 109 2.91 6.00 4.34
N LYS A 110 3.46 4.81 4.60
CA LYS A 110 4.85 4.65 5.00
C LYS A 110 5.45 3.37 4.45
N HIS A 111 6.67 3.42 3.96
CA HIS A 111 7.46 2.24 3.58
C HIS A 111 6.62 1.25 2.75
N SER A 112 5.95 1.75 1.72
CA SER A 112 4.93 1.00 0.98
C SER A 112 5.05 1.25 -0.51
N ILE A 113 4.54 0.29 -1.28
CA ILE A 113 4.52 0.32 -2.74
C ILE A 113 3.06 0.27 -3.18
N LEU A 114 2.58 1.31 -3.86
CA LEU A 114 1.26 1.36 -4.46
C LEU A 114 1.46 1.36 -5.97
N LEU A 115 0.97 0.35 -6.66
CA LEU A 115 1.01 0.29 -8.13
C LEU A 115 -0.08 1.18 -8.75
N ASP A 116 -0.05 1.29 -10.07
CA ASP A 116 -0.87 2.22 -10.83
C ASP A 116 -2.38 2.13 -10.52
N GLY A 117 -3.01 3.30 -10.39
CA GLY A 117 -4.45 3.44 -10.17
C GLY A 117 -4.92 3.03 -8.77
N CYS A 118 -4.03 2.86 -7.79
CA CYS A 118 -4.46 2.60 -6.41
C CYS A 118 -5.28 3.75 -5.84
N GLU A 119 -6.32 3.43 -5.09
CA GLU A 119 -7.16 4.43 -4.41
C GLU A 119 -7.23 4.15 -2.90
N ILE A 120 -6.73 5.10 -2.11
CA ILE A 120 -6.84 5.11 -0.65
C ILE A 120 -7.45 6.45 -0.21
N PRO A 121 -8.76 6.65 -0.42
CA PRO A 121 -9.35 7.97 -0.54
C PRO A 121 -9.67 8.66 0.80
N HIS A 122 -9.77 7.93 1.91
CA HIS A 122 -10.26 8.51 3.18
C HIS A 122 -9.71 7.81 4.43
N PHE A 123 -8.96 8.55 5.25
CA PHE A 123 -8.53 8.12 6.59
C PHE A 123 -7.85 6.74 6.62
N ASN A 124 -7.08 6.38 5.59
CA ASN A 124 -6.39 5.11 5.51
C ASN A 124 -5.03 5.16 6.24
N TYR A 125 -4.61 4.04 6.81
CA TYR A 125 -3.22 3.84 7.25
C TYR A 125 -2.61 2.66 6.47
N VAL A 126 -1.53 2.94 5.72
CA VAL A 126 -0.84 1.98 4.86
C VAL A 126 0.65 1.96 5.24
N GLY A 127 1.04 1.01 6.08
CA GLY A 127 2.42 0.82 6.51
C GLY A 127 3.00 -0.51 6.03
N ASP A 128 4.24 -0.50 5.53
CA ASP A 128 4.99 -1.73 5.20
C ASP A 128 4.20 -2.68 4.29
N SER A 129 3.58 -2.15 3.23
CA SER A 129 2.59 -2.87 2.41
C SER A 129 2.82 -2.72 0.91
N ILE A 130 2.25 -3.64 0.13
CA ILE A 130 2.24 -3.59 -1.33
C ILE A 130 0.80 -3.67 -1.81
N LEU A 131 0.37 -2.68 -2.59
CA LEU A 131 -0.94 -2.61 -3.23
C LEU A 131 -0.76 -2.73 -4.75
N GLY A 132 -1.48 -3.68 -5.34
CA GLY A 132 -1.48 -3.96 -6.77
C GLY A 132 -2.29 -2.97 -7.58
N ILE A 133 -2.25 -3.14 -8.90
CA ILE A 133 -2.89 -2.23 -9.86
C ILE A 133 -4.39 -2.11 -9.53
N LYS A 134 -4.88 -0.87 -9.41
CA LYS A 134 -6.29 -0.57 -9.09
C LYS A 134 -6.81 -1.25 -7.81
N ALA A 135 -5.92 -1.56 -6.86
CA ALA A 135 -6.35 -1.92 -5.52
C ALA A 135 -7.01 -0.71 -4.83
N HIS A 136 -8.10 -0.94 -4.11
CA HIS A 136 -8.85 0.11 -3.44
C HIS A 136 -9.08 -0.21 -1.97
N LEU A 137 -8.84 0.78 -1.11
CA LEU A 137 -9.16 0.72 0.30
C LEU A 137 -10.35 1.62 0.61
N GLY A 138 -11.43 1.06 1.13
CA GLY A 138 -12.56 1.83 1.63
C GLY A 138 -12.15 2.77 2.76
N ALA A 139 -13.03 3.72 3.06
CA ALA A 139 -12.79 4.72 4.10
C ALA A 139 -12.46 4.04 5.44
N GLY A 140 -11.42 4.54 6.11
CA GLY A 140 -11.05 4.07 7.44
C GLY A 140 -10.36 2.71 7.50
N VAL A 141 -10.06 2.06 6.37
CA VAL A 141 -9.28 0.81 6.38
C VAL A 141 -7.91 1.04 7.01
N LYS A 142 -7.54 0.16 7.95
CA LYS A 142 -6.24 0.19 8.63
C LYS A 142 -5.44 -1.07 8.31
N ILE A 143 -4.22 -0.89 7.82
CA ILE A 143 -3.27 -1.98 7.66
C ILE A 143 -2.29 -1.95 8.83
N SER A 144 -2.51 -2.84 9.80
CA SER A 144 -1.58 -3.01 10.91
C SER A 144 -0.31 -3.70 10.42
N ASN A 145 0.85 -3.12 10.72
CA ASN A 145 2.15 -3.60 10.26
C ASN A 145 3.02 -4.20 11.35
N ALA A 146 2.63 -4.15 12.63
CA ALA A 146 3.42 -4.68 13.73
C ALA A 146 2.57 -5.57 14.64
N LYS A 147 3.17 -6.66 15.14
CA LYS A 147 2.56 -7.46 16.22
C LYS A 147 2.69 -6.71 17.55
N LEU A 148 1.69 -6.89 18.42
CA LEU A 148 1.70 -6.34 19.77
C LEU A 148 2.85 -6.89 20.63
N ASP A 149 3.24 -8.15 20.39
CA ASP A 149 4.38 -8.79 21.05
C ASP A 149 5.74 -8.43 20.43
N GLN A 150 5.76 -7.56 19.42
CA GLN A 150 6.95 -7.06 18.70
C GLN A 150 7.82 -8.15 18.05
N LYS A 151 7.32 -9.39 17.94
CA LYS A 151 8.02 -10.48 17.25
C LYS A 151 7.98 -10.28 15.74
N SER A 152 8.87 -10.98 15.04
CA SER A 152 8.87 -11.03 13.58
C SER A 152 7.51 -11.51 13.04
N ILE A 153 7.10 -10.94 11.91
CA ILE A 153 5.85 -11.29 11.23
C ILE A 153 6.03 -12.62 10.50
N CYS A 154 5.02 -13.48 10.62
CA CYS A 154 4.95 -14.73 9.88
C CYS A 154 3.63 -14.73 9.10
N VAL A 155 3.67 -15.24 7.88
CA VAL A 155 2.47 -15.43 7.06
C VAL A 155 1.89 -16.79 7.39
N LYS A 156 0.61 -16.82 7.78
CA LYS A 156 -0.15 -18.06 7.95
C LYS A 156 -0.99 -18.31 6.72
N ALA A 157 -0.66 -19.36 5.97
CA ALA A 157 -1.37 -19.71 4.76
C ALA A 157 -1.27 -21.21 4.47
N GLN A 158 -2.38 -21.78 3.97
CA GLN A 158 -2.43 -23.19 3.55
C GLN A 158 -1.91 -24.18 4.62
N GLY A 159 -2.24 -23.93 5.90
CA GLY A 159 -1.79 -24.76 7.03
C GLY A 159 -0.30 -24.65 7.36
N ARG A 160 0.44 -23.72 6.75
CA ARG A 160 1.86 -23.47 7.00
C ARG A 160 2.06 -22.08 7.61
N GLU A 161 3.14 -21.95 8.37
CA GLU A 161 3.65 -20.69 8.86
C GLU A 161 4.97 -20.40 8.15
N ILE A 162 5.03 -19.26 7.46
CA ILE A 162 6.18 -18.85 6.65
C ILE A 162 6.81 -17.64 7.33
N GLU A 163 8.08 -17.75 7.73
CA GLU A 163 8.83 -16.63 8.28
C GLU A 163 9.12 -15.59 7.19
N THR A 164 8.77 -14.34 7.46
CA THR A 164 9.02 -13.25 6.49
C THR A 164 10.40 -12.61 6.68
N GLY A 165 10.99 -12.75 7.88
CA GLY A 165 12.18 -12.01 8.30
C GLY A 165 11.92 -10.52 8.59
N LEU A 166 10.67 -10.07 8.55
CA LEU A 166 10.30 -8.67 8.76
C LEU A 166 9.71 -8.46 10.16
N LYS A 167 10.23 -7.48 10.91
CA LYS A 167 9.57 -7.01 12.17
C LYS A 167 8.32 -6.19 11.89
N LYS A 168 8.28 -5.49 10.75
CA LYS A 168 7.12 -4.75 10.28
C LYS A 168 6.73 -5.22 8.89
N PHE A 169 5.48 -5.63 8.74
CA PHE A 169 4.89 -6.05 7.48
C PHE A 169 3.37 -5.94 7.60
N GLY A 170 2.78 -5.06 6.80
CA GLY A 170 1.35 -4.82 6.74
C GLY A 170 0.65 -5.88 5.91
N ALA A 171 0.37 -5.57 4.65
CA ALA A 171 -0.35 -6.46 3.76
C ALA A 171 0.21 -6.47 2.33
N ILE A 172 -0.06 -7.56 1.63
CA ILE A 172 -0.03 -7.62 0.17
C ILE A 172 -1.47 -7.61 -0.29
N ILE A 173 -1.82 -6.66 -1.13
CA ILE A 173 -3.15 -6.49 -1.71
C ILE A 173 -2.99 -6.62 -3.22
N GLY A 174 -3.44 -7.74 -3.77
CA GLY A 174 -3.28 -8.04 -5.20
C GLY A 174 -4.08 -7.10 -6.09
N ASP A 175 -3.80 -7.16 -7.39
CA ASP A 175 -4.44 -6.30 -8.38
C ASP A 175 -5.97 -6.39 -8.30
N TYR A 176 -6.64 -5.25 -8.45
CA TYR A 176 -8.09 -5.08 -8.45
C TYR A 176 -8.79 -5.51 -7.15
N ALA A 177 -8.06 -5.82 -6.08
CA ALA A 177 -8.68 -6.17 -4.81
C ALA A 177 -9.35 -4.95 -4.16
N GLN A 178 -10.50 -5.18 -3.55
CA GLN A 178 -11.37 -4.15 -2.97
C GLN A 178 -11.58 -4.44 -1.48
N ILE A 179 -11.12 -3.52 -0.62
CA ILE A 179 -11.23 -3.68 0.83
C ILE A 179 -12.31 -2.72 1.34
N GLY A 180 -13.35 -3.25 2.00
CA GLY A 180 -14.49 -2.47 2.48
C GLY A 180 -14.16 -1.53 3.63
N CYS A 181 -14.99 -0.52 3.84
CA CYS A 181 -14.77 0.52 4.86
C CYS A 181 -14.56 -0.07 6.26
N ASN A 182 -13.69 0.55 7.05
CA ASN A 182 -13.34 0.17 8.42
C ASN A 182 -12.85 -1.28 8.60
N ALA A 183 -12.51 -2.00 7.53
CA ALA A 183 -11.85 -3.28 7.66
C ALA A 183 -10.42 -3.09 8.22
N VAL A 184 -9.95 -4.10 8.95
CA VAL A 184 -8.59 -4.14 9.50
C VAL A 184 -7.84 -5.31 8.88
N LEU A 185 -6.72 -5.00 8.22
CA LEU A 185 -5.77 -6.01 7.76
C LEU A 185 -4.69 -6.18 8.83
N ASN A 186 -4.58 -7.39 9.37
CA ASN A 186 -3.56 -7.73 10.37
C ASN A 186 -2.17 -7.87 9.72
N PRO A 187 -1.08 -7.77 10.50
CA PRO A 187 0.27 -7.92 9.98
C PRO A 187 0.46 -9.25 9.23
N GLY A 188 1.02 -9.17 8.01
CA GLY A 188 1.24 -10.31 7.12
C GLY A 188 -0.01 -10.81 6.40
N SER A 189 -1.03 -9.98 6.23
CA SER A 189 -2.22 -10.33 5.44
C SER A 189 -1.89 -10.40 3.95
N LEU A 190 -2.30 -11.48 3.29
CA LEU A 190 -2.12 -11.67 1.86
C LEU A 190 -3.49 -11.76 1.18
N ILE A 191 -3.81 -10.77 0.35
CA ILE A 191 -5.09 -10.69 -0.35
C ILE A 191 -4.82 -10.90 -1.84
N GLY A 192 -5.36 -11.97 -2.42
CA GLY A 192 -5.19 -12.30 -3.82
C GLY A 192 -5.85 -11.29 -4.77
N ARG A 193 -5.54 -11.39 -6.06
CA ARG A 193 -6.14 -10.57 -7.12
C ARG A 193 -7.66 -10.65 -7.10
N SER A 194 -8.32 -9.54 -7.43
CA SER A 194 -9.79 -9.45 -7.59
C SER A 194 -10.59 -9.91 -6.37
N CYS A 195 -9.98 -9.91 -5.18
CA CYS A 195 -10.67 -10.25 -3.94
C CYS A 195 -11.55 -9.10 -3.45
N ARG A 196 -12.56 -9.44 -2.64
CA ARG A 196 -13.35 -8.44 -1.91
C ARG A 196 -13.33 -8.76 -0.42
N ILE A 197 -13.04 -7.78 0.41
CA ILE A 197 -13.25 -7.88 1.86
C ILE A 197 -14.38 -6.95 2.22
N TYR A 198 -15.39 -7.47 2.93
CA TYR A 198 -16.55 -6.66 3.30
C TYR A 198 -16.19 -5.65 4.41
N PRO A 199 -16.99 -4.58 4.56
CA PRO A 199 -16.78 -3.61 5.61
C PRO A 199 -16.67 -4.24 7.00
N CYS A 200 -15.88 -3.62 7.87
CA CYS A 200 -15.67 -3.98 9.27
C CYS A 200 -15.04 -5.37 9.52
N VAL A 201 -14.64 -6.12 8.49
CA VAL A 201 -13.95 -7.41 8.65
C VAL A 201 -12.55 -7.23 9.24
N SER A 202 -12.19 -8.04 10.24
CA SER A 202 -10.80 -8.17 10.69
C SER A 202 -10.13 -9.38 10.05
N TRP A 203 -9.24 -9.14 9.09
CA TRP A 203 -8.62 -10.22 8.31
C TRP A 203 -7.19 -10.52 8.74
N ARG A 204 -6.82 -11.81 8.73
CA ARG A 204 -5.44 -12.30 8.85
C ARG A 204 -5.22 -13.54 7.98
N GLY A 205 -4.05 -13.62 7.37
CA GLY A 205 -3.63 -14.78 6.58
C GLY A 205 -3.90 -14.58 5.09
N PHE A 206 -4.04 -15.67 4.35
CA PHE A 206 -4.16 -15.66 2.90
C PHE A 206 -5.60 -15.81 2.41
N LEU A 207 -6.09 -14.84 1.65
CA LEU A 207 -7.32 -14.90 0.87
C LEU A 207 -6.96 -15.22 -0.60
N PRO A 208 -7.33 -16.40 -1.14
CA PRO A 208 -7.05 -16.75 -2.53
C PRO A 208 -7.72 -15.79 -3.53
N PRO A 209 -7.18 -15.65 -4.75
CA PRO A 209 -7.76 -14.78 -5.78
C PRO A 209 -9.25 -15.03 -6.02
N GLU A 210 -9.96 -13.97 -6.41
CA GLU A 210 -11.39 -13.99 -6.77
C GLU A 210 -12.33 -14.48 -5.64
N LYS A 211 -11.89 -14.34 -4.38
CA LYS A 211 -12.70 -14.68 -3.21
C LYS A 211 -13.25 -13.46 -2.50
N ILE A 212 -14.30 -13.71 -1.71
CA ILE A 212 -14.92 -12.73 -0.84
C ILE A 212 -14.72 -13.17 0.60
N ALA A 213 -14.19 -12.29 1.44
CA ALA A 213 -14.19 -12.44 2.90
C ALA A 213 -15.27 -11.55 3.50
N LYS A 214 -16.18 -12.15 4.28
CA LYS A 214 -17.23 -11.44 5.01
C LYS A 214 -17.39 -12.06 6.39
N GLU A 215 -17.76 -11.24 7.36
CA GLU A 215 -18.21 -11.69 8.67
C GLU A 215 -19.74 -11.73 8.66
N ASN A 216 -20.33 -12.81 9.19
CA ASN A 216 -21.77 -12.86 9.44
C ASN A 216 -22.00 -12.35 10.86
N GLN A 217 -22.61 -11.18 10.99
CA GLN A 217 -22.97 -10.60 12.28
C GLN A 217 -24.44 -10.93 12.59
N ILE A 218 -24.70 -11.35 13.83
CA ILE A 218 -26.06 -11.46 14.37
C ILE A 218 -26.34 -10.15 15.09
N ILE A 219 -27.40 -9.45 14.68
CA ILE A 219 -27.82 -8.19 15.30
C ILE A 219 -29.01 -8.51 16.21
N ASP A 220 -28.81 -8.37 17.51
CA ASP A 220 -29.89 -8.44 18.47
C ASP A 220 -30.67 -7.13 18.47
N LEU A 221 -31.98 -7.22 18.32
CA LEU A 221 -32.89 -6.09 18.47
C LEU A 221 -33.51 -6.20 19.87
N LEU A 222 -33.13 -5.27 20.75
CA LEU A 222 -33.68 -5.13 22.10
C LEU A 222 -34.87 -4.17 22.12
#